data_AF-A0A543J9I6-F1
#
_entry.id   AF-A0A543J9I6-F1
#
_cell.length_a   1.000
_cell.length_b   1.000
_cell.length_c   1.000
_cell.angle_alpha   90.00
_cell.angle_beta   90.00
_cell.angle_gamma   90.00
#
_symmetry.space_group_name_H-M   'P 1'
#
loop_
_entity.id
_entity.type
_entity.pdbx_description
1 polymer ?
#
loop_
_entity_poly.entity_id
_entity_poly.type
_entity_poly.pdbx_seq_one_letter_code
_entity_poly.pdbx_strand_id
1 'polypeptide(L)'
;MHAHFGRTLIAVRTDHLFPLASVEPVFGMPIENARKFQQVAAEQDLVIDVRATNPHAVAWLREGALPKPEAVKAKTIDDLDVRLGAARRHRGLVGYFRPELPRVDLHDRLLRRYDQRRVEFEALRDKMARFERRGEFVVRDGVVHGVDRDGGLRPLTGDHDVFDIHASGGAYLSRRRYDRAVATMMSMDMGVTHGAHMYWEPTTKSDLAMFESIARGGDPKLRFHPDGTTTAGVYRRLIAGTSAITTPARAARPYASVSHVGRPRTAVSSASVMNS
;
A
#
# COMPACT_ATOMS: atom_id res chain seq x y z
N MET A 1 12.95 19.06 -30.44
CA MET A 1 12.38 17.70 -30.55
C MET A 1 11.37 17.50 -29.43
N HIS A 2 10.08 17.37 -29.73
CA HIS A 2 9.05 17.08 -28.72
C HIS A 2 8.74 15.58 -28.73
N ALA A 3 9.06 14.88 -27.65
CA ALA A 3 8.63 13.51 -27.44
C ALA A 3 7.21 13.50 -26.86
N HIS A 4 6.22 13.29 -27.73
CA HIS A 4 4.85 13.00 -27.31
C HIS A 4 4.79 11.61 -26.67
N PHE A 5 4.90 11.53 -25.34
CA PHE A 5 4.52 10.33 -24.60
C PHE A 5 2.99 10.23 -24.56
N GLY A 6 2.41 9.75 -25.66
CA GLY A 6 1.04 9.30 -25.69
C GLY A 6 0.86 8.17 -24.67
N ARG A 7 -0.17 8.28 -23.82
CA ARG A 7 -0.65 7.12 -23.06
C ARG A 7 -1.19 6.10 -24.05
N THR A 8 -0.41 5.05 -24.33
CA THR A 8 -0.93 3.85 -24.98
C THR A 8 -1.97 3.24 -24.04
N LEU A 9 -3.24 3.55 -24.30
CA LEU A 9 -4.37 2.88 -23.67
C LEU A 9 -4.43 1.46 -24.25
N ILE A 10 -3.59 0.56 -23.71
CA ILE A 10 -3.76 -0.87 -23.91
C ILE A 10 -5.15 -1.19 -23.36
N ALA A 11 -6.08 -1.55 -24.26
CA ALA A 11 -7.39 -2.00 -23.87
C ALA A 11 -7.23 -3.33 -23.13
N VAL A 12 -7.22 -3.25 -21.80
CA VAL A 12 -7.21 -4.40 -20.90
C VAL A 12 -8.57 -5.11 -21.03
N ARG A 13 -8.67 -5.97 -22.05
CA ARG A 13 -9.76 -6.93 -22.18
C ARG A 13 -9.64 -7.94 -21.04
N THR A 14 -10.74 -8.17 -20.34
CA THR A 14 -10.85 -9.25 -19.35
C THR A 14 -10.44 -10.58 -19.97
N ASP A 15 -9.81 -11.41 -19.13
CA ASP A 15 -9.59 -12.85 -19.35
C ASP A 15 -8.58 -13.22 -20.46
N HIS A 16 -7.84 -12.24 -20.98
CA HIS A 16 -6.62 -12.51 -21.75
C HIS A 16 -5.38 -12.56 -20.85
N LEU A 17 -4.44 -13.46 -21.20
CA LEU A 17 -3.12 -13.53 -20.59
C LEU A 17 -2.43 -12.16 -20.69
N PHE A 18 -2.04 -11.61 -19.54
CA PHE A 18 -1.36 -10.34 -19.41
C PHE A 18 0.16 -10.58 -19.29
N PRO A 19 0.99 -10.11 -20.25
CA PRO A 19 2.43 -10.38 -20.22
C PRO A 19 3.11 -9.78 -18.99
N LEU A 20 3.97 -10.55 -18.32
CA LEU A 20 4.76 -10.05 -17.17
C LEU A 20 5.57 -8.79 -17.52
N ALA A 21 6.10 -8.70 -18.75
CA ALA A 21 6.82 -7.52 -19.24
C ALA A 21 5.98 -6.22 -19.25
N SER A 22 4.65 -6.32 -19.22
CA SER A 22 3.72 -5.19 -19.16
C SER A 22 3.32 -4.80 -17.73
N VAL A 23 3.68 -5.58 -16.71
CA VAL A 23 3.25 -5.35 -15.32
C VAL A 23 3.84 -4.07 -14.73
N GLU A 24 5.13 -3.81 -14.94
CA GLU A 24 5.78 -2.56 -14.47
C GLU A 24 5.18 -1.29 -15.09
N PRO A 25 5.14 -1.12 -16.43
CA PRO A 25 4.66 0.13 -17.02
C PRO A 25 3.16 0.37 -16.87
N VAL A 26 2.34 -0.67 -16.67
CA VAL A 26 0.87 -0.55 -16.57
C VAL A 26 0.37 -0.56 -15.12
N PHE A 27 0.90 -1.44 -14.28
CA PHE A 27 0.42 -1.64 -12.90
C PHE A 27 1.38 -1.08 -11.83
N GLY A 28 2.60 -0.66 -12.19
CA GLY A 28 3.58 -0.10 -11.26
C GLY A 28 4.17 -1.09 -10.25
N MET A 29 4.07 -2.37 -10.55
CA MET A 29 4.63 -3.46 -9.74
C MET A 29 5.92 -3.98 -10.39
N PRO A 30 7.06 -4.06 -9.68
CA PRO A 30 8.27 -4.71 -10.19
C PRO A 30 8.00 -6.17 -10.58
N ILE A 31 8.57 -6.64 -11.70
CA ILE A 31 8.39 -8.02 -12.19
C ILE A 31 8.80 -9.05 -11.12
N GLU A 32 9.77 -8.73 -10.28
CA GLU A 32 10.21 -9.56 -9.16
C GLU A 32 9.08 -9.77 -8.14
N ASN A 33 8.31 -8.72 -7.82
CA ASN A 33 7.15 -8.82 -6.94
C ASN A 33 5.97 -9.52 -7.64
N ALA A 34 5.76 -9.31 -8.94
CA ALA A 34 4.78 -10.04 -9.73
C ALA A 34 5.03 -11.55 -9.70
N ARG A 35 6.29 -11.99 -9.80
CA ARG A 35 6.68 -13.40 -9.66
C ARG A 35 6.42 -13.95 -8.26
N LYS A 36 6.65 -13.17 -7.20
CA LYS A 36 6.28 -13.56 -5.84
C LYS A 36 4.75 -13.72 -5.69
N PHE A 37 3.94 -12.88 -6.34
CA PHE A 37 2.47 -13.07 -6.38
C PHE A 37 2.07 -14.35 -7.13
N GLN A 38 2.68 -14.66 -8.27
CA GLN A 38 2.48 -15.94 -8.97
C GLN A 38 2.82 -17.13 -8.06
N GLN A 39 3.95 -17.06 -7.33
CA GLN A 39 4.36 -18.09 -6.38
C GLN A 39 3.33 -18.28 -5.25
N VAL A 40 2.90 -17.21 -4.58
CA VAL A 40 1.90 -17.28 -3.50
C VAL A 40 0.55 -17.80 -4.02
N ALA A 41 0.15 -17.41 -5.23
CA ALA A 41 -1.07 -17.90 -5.87
C ALA A 41 -1.03 -19.42 -6.10
N ALA A 42 0.07 -19.93 -6.66
CA ALA A 42 0.28 -21.35 -6.91
C ALA A 42 0.42 -22.19 -5.63
N GLU A 43 1.29 -21.79 -4.71
CA GLU A 43 1.58 -22.55 -3.47
C GLU A 43 0.39 -22.63 -2.50
N GLN A 44 -0.53 -21.67 -2.53
CA GLN A 44 -1.64 -21.59 -1.58
C GLN A 44 -3.03 -21.84 -2.21
N ASP A 45 -3.08 -22.20 -3.50
CA ASP A 45 -4.30 -22.41 -4.28
C ASP A 45 -5.23 -21.19 -4.22
N LEU A 46 -4.71 -20.04 -4.67
CA LEU A 46 -5.37 -18.74 -4.60
C LEU A 46 -5.47 -18.07 -5.97
N VAL A 47 -6.52 -17.26 -6.10
CA VAL A 47 -6.58 -16.16 -7.06
C VAL A 47 -6.42 -14.86 -6.27
N ILE A 48 -5.52 -13.99 -6.74
CA ILE A 48 -5.15 -12.74 -6.05
C ILE A 48 -5.34 -11.57 -7.01
N ASP A 49 -6.20 -10.63 -6.66
CA ASP A 49 -6.41 -9.39 -7.41
C ASP A 49 -5.63 -8.24 -6.76
N VAL A 50 -4.78 -7.55 -7.52
CA VAL A 50 -3.98 -6.41 -7.06
C VAL A 50 -4.29 -5.17 -7.89
N ARG A 51 -4.42 -4.00 -7.26
CA ARG A 51 -4.69 -2.73 -7.95
C ARG A 51 -3.41 -2.18 -8.60
N ALA A 52 -3.57 -1.40 -9.66
CA ALA A 52 -2.47 -0.60 -10.19
C ALA A 52 -2.00 0.44 -9.16
N THR A 53 -0.69 0.56 -8.98
CA THR A 53 -0.04 1.65 -8.23
C THR A 53 0.62 2.63 -9.21
N ASN A 54 1.34 3.63 -8.70
CA ASN A 54 2.04 4.62 -9.53
C ASN A 54 3.24 3.97 -10.24
N PRO A 55 3.33 3.93 -11.59
CA PRO A 55 4.45 3.27 -12.28
C PRO A 55 5.84 3.81 -11.93
N HIS A 56 5.92 5.03 -11.40
CA HIS A 56 7.18 5.62 -10.94
C HIS A 56 7.67 5.05 -9.61
N ALA A 57 6.84 4.30 -8.88
CA ALA A 57 7.25 3.59 -7.67
C ALA A 57 8.23 2.44 -7.96
N VAL A 58 8.22 1.86 -9.17
CA VAL A 58 9.05 0.71 -9.54
C VAL A 58 10.55 0.96 -9.33
N ALA A 59 11.04 2.14 -9.76
CA ALA A 59 12.45 2.51 -9.58
C ALA A 59 12.78 2.66 -8.08
N TRP A 60 11.93 3.36 -7.33
CA TRP A 60 12.11 3.56 -5.89
C TRP A 60 12.12 2.27 -5.09
N LEU A 61 11.22 1.32 -5.38
CA LEU A 61 11.21 0.00 -4.75
C LEU A 61 12.53 -0.76 -5.00
N ARG A 62 13.09 -0.65 -6.21
CA ARG A 62 14.41 -1.24 -6.55
C ARG A 62 15.59 -0.54 -5.86
N GLU A 63 15.47 0.77 -5.59
CA GLU A 63 16.44 1.57 -4.85
C GLU A 63 16.30 1.45 -3.31
N GLY A 64 15.39 0.60 -2.82
CA GLY A 64 15.18 0.35 -1.39
C GLY A 64 14.30 1.39 -0.68
N ALA A 65 13.47 2.13 -1.41
CA ALA A 65 12.37 2.89 -0.82
C ALA A 65 11.32 1.93 -0.23
N LEU A 66 10.75 2.28 0.91
CA LEU A 66 9.81 1.43 1.63
C LEU A 66 8.39 1.56 1.03
N PRO A 67 7.62 0.47 0.90
CA PRO A 67 6.21 0.57 0.53
C PRO A 67 5.44 1.33 1.63
N LYS A 68 4.54 2.23 1.23
CA LYS A 68 3.79 3.07 2.18
C LYS A 68 2.96 2.20 3.16
N PRO A 69 3.16 2.31 4.48
CA PRO A 69 2.35 1.57 5.43
C PRO A 69 0.95 2.19 5.56
N GLU A 70 -0.04 1.37 5.90
CA GLU A 70 -1.46 1.75 5.96
C GLU A 70 -1.73 3.00 6.84
N ALA A 71 -0.90 3.22 7.87
CA ALA A 71 -0.99 4.38 8.75
C ALA A 71 -0.71 5.72 8.04
N VAL A 72 0.17 5.75 7.04
CA VAL A 72 0.50 6.95 6.26
C VAL A 72 -0.56 7.11 5.16
N LYS A 73 -1.44 8.10 5.30
CA LYS A 73 -2.55 8.32 4.35
C LYS A 73 -2.23 9.31 3.21
N ALA A 74 -1.07 9.97 3.28
CA ALA A 74 -0.50 10.78 2.20
C ALA A 74 -0.33 9.95 0.91
N LYS A 75 -0.42 10.59 -0.27
CA LYS A 75 -0.33 9.89 -1.57
C LYS A 75 1.03 10.05 -2.24
N THR A 76 1.29 9.24 -3.27
CA THR A 76 2.48 9.40 -4.11
C THR A 76 2.38 10.64 -5.01
N ILE A 77 3.54 11.23 -5.30
CA ILE A 77 3.73 12.40 -6.16
C ILE A 77 3.56 11.97 -7.64
N ASP A 78 2.70 12.67 -8.37
CA ASP A 78 2.53 12.55 -9.83
C ASP A 78 2.93 13.83 -10.61
N ASP A 79 2.72 13.84 -11.93
CA ASP A 79 3.08 14.98 -12.80
C ASP A 79 2.35 16.28 -12.46
N LEU A 80 1.13 16.21 -11.92
CA LEU A 80 0.40 17.40 -11.50
C LEU A 80 0.95 17.90 -10.17
N ASP A 81 1.32 17.01 -9.24
CA ASP A 81 1.98 17.39 -7.98
C ASP A 81 3.31 18.11 -8.25
N VAL A 82 4.08 17.68 -9.26
CA VAL A 82 5.32 18.36 -9.67
C VAL A 82 5.05 19.78 -10.17
N ARG A 83 3.93 20.00 -10.87
CA ARG A 83 3.48 21.34 -11.27
C ARG A 83 2.92 22.18 -10.12
N LEU A 84 2.73 21.58 -8.94
CA LEU A 84 2.26 22.22 -7.71
C LEU A 84 3.36 22.40 -6.66
N GLY A 85 4.63 22.33 -7.07
CA GLY A 85 5.80 22.58 -6.22
C GLY A 85 6.54 21.34 -5.72
N ALA A 86 6.05 20.12 -5.97
CA ALA A 86 6.82 18.92 -5.65
C ALA A 86 8.06 18.80 -6.57
N ALA A 87 9.21 18.38 -6.03
CA ALA A 87 10.40 18.21 -6.84
C ALA A 87 10.20 17.08 -7.88
N ARG A 88 10.51 17.34 -9.15
CA ARG A 88 10.38 16.34 -10.24
C ARG A 88 11.11 15.02 -9.95
N ARG A 89 12.25 15.10 -9.26
CA ARG A 89 13.05 13.97 -8.79
C ARG A 89 12.40 13.12 -7.68
N HIS A 90 11.23 13.50 -7.15
CA HIS A 90 10.50 12.75 -6.11
C HIS A 90 9.21 12.09 -6.65
N ARG A 91 8.97 12.14 -7.97
CA ARG A 91 7.82 11.50 -8.61
C ARG A 91 7.80 9.99 -8.29
N GLY A 92 6.68 9.48 -7.78
CA GLY A 92 6.55 8.10 -7.30
C GLY A 92 6.77 7.93 -5.79
N LEU A 93 7.41 8.88 -5.10
CA LEU A 93 7.52 8.88 -3.64
C LEU A 93 6.27 9.44 -2.97
N VAL A 94 6.02 9.08 -1.72
CA VAL A 94 4.90 9.60 -0.91
C VAL A 94 5.19 11.05 -0.52
N GLY A 95 4.35 11.96 -1.00
CA GLY A 95 4.51 13.39 -0.80
C GLY A 95 3.66 13.91 0.36
N TYR A 96 4.28 14.70 1.23
CA TYR A 96 3.58 15.60 2.14
C TYR A 96 4.20 17.00 2.02
N PHE A 97 3.55 17.84 1.21
CA PHE A 97 4.01 19.19 0.89
C PHE A 97 2.79 20.12 0.78
N ARG A 98 3.00 21.40 1.07
CA ARG A 98 1.99 22.43 0.80
C ARG A 98 1.99 22.71 -0.71
N PRO A 99 0.88 22.51 -1.43
CA PRO A 99 0.85 22.78 -2.87
C PRO A 99 0.83 24.28 -3.15
N GLU A 100 1.42 24.68 -4.26
CA GLU A 100 1.42 26.05 -4.76
C GLU A 100 0.89 26.08 -6.20
N LEU A 101 0.12 27.11 -6.56
CA LEU A 101 -0.35 27.26 -7.94
C LEU A 101 0.75 27.92 -8.80
N PRO A 102 1.06 27.39 -10.00
CA PRO A 102 1.93 28.08 -10.94
C PRO A 102 1.26 29.34 -11.48
N ARG A 103 2.07 30.32 -11.88
CA ARG A 103 1.58 31.59 -12.45
C ARG A 103 0.93 31.45 -13.84
N VAL A 104 1.18 30.33 -14.53
CA VAL A 104 0.76 30.06 -15.91
C VAL A 104 0.26 28.61 -16.06
N ASP A 105 -0.35 28.30 -17.21
CA ASP A 105 -0.86 26.97 -17.58
C ASP A 105 -1.92 26.39 -16.60
N LEU A 106 -2.66 27.26 -15.91
CA LEU A 106 -3.80 26.89 -15.07
C LEU A 106 -4.92 26.30 -15.94
N HIS A 107 -5.40 25.13 -15.54
CA HIS A 107 -6.48 24.38 -16.18
C HIS A 107 -7.14 23.47 -15.15
N ASP A 108 -8.41 23.12 -15.34
CA ASP A 108 -9.25 22.53 -14.29
C ASP A 108 -8.68 21.27 -13.63
N ARG A 109 -7.94 20.45 -14.40
CA ARG A 109 -7.33 19.22 -13.88
C ARG A 109 -6.25 19.53 -12.83
N LEU A 110 -5.45 20.59 -13.06
CA LEU A 110 -4.46 21.06 -12.10
C LEU A 110 -5.11 21.77 -10.91
N LEU A 111 -6.14 22.59 -11.14
CA LEU A 111 -6.89 23.25 -10.07
C LEU A 111 -7.56 22.23 -9.12
N ARG A 112 -8.22 21.20 -9.67
CA ARG A 112 -8.75 20.08 -8.88
C ARG A 112 -7.66 19.33 -8.10
N ARG A 113 -6.46 19.16 -8.67
CA ARG A 113 -5.34 18.52 -7.95
C ARG A 113 -4.77 19.43 -6.85
N TYR A 114 -4.71 20.74 -7.07
CA TYR A 114 -4.33 21.71 -6.06
C TYR A 114 -5.27 21.64 -4.86
N ASP A 115 -6.59 21.66 -5.07
CA ASP A 115 -7.55 21.53 -3.97
C ASP A 115 -7.47 20.18 -3.26
N GLN A 116 -7.29 19.07 -3.98
CA GLN A 116 -7.02 17.75 -3.38
C GLN A 116 -5.79 17.79 -2.46
N ARG A 117 -4.65 18.31 -2.95
CA ARG A 117 -3.42 18.42 -2.17
C ARG A 117 -3.56 19.37 -0.99
N ARG A 118 -4.28 20.49 -1.15
CA ARG A 118 -4.49 21.51 -0.11
C ARG A 118 -5.33 20.94 1.03
N VAL A 119 -6.43 20.26 0.71
CA VAL A 119 -7.28 19.58 1.70
C VAL A 119 -6.53 18.42 2.38
N GLU A 120 -5.76 17.63 1.63
CA GLU A 120 -4.95 16.54 2.18
C GLU A 120 -3.85 17.05 3.12
N PHE A 121 -3.14 18.12 2.75
CA PHE A 121 -2.10 18.74 3.57
C PHE A 121 -2.66 19.19 4.93
N GLU A 122 -3.80 19.89 4.92
CA GLU A 122 -4.44 20.34 6.16
C GLU A 122 -4.99 19.17 6.99
N ALA A 123 -5.70 18.23 6.37
CA ALA A 123 -6.31 17.09 7.08
C ALA A 123 -5.27 16.12 7.69
N LEU A 124 -4.05 16.07 7.15
CA LEU A 124 -2.97 15.23 7.66
C LEU A 124 -2.01 15.95 8.62
N ARG A 125 -2.08 17.28 8.76
CA ARG A 125 -1.15 18.12 9.53
C ARG A 125 -0.82 17.56 10.92
N ASP A 126 -1.83 17.37 11.77
CA ASP A 126 -1.64 16.89 13.13
C ASP A 126 -1.17 15.43 13.21
N LYS A 127 -1.49 14.64 12.17
CA LYS A 127 -1.05 13.24 12.06
C LYS A 127 0.42 13.16 11.69
N MET A 128 0.86 13.92 10.70
CA MET A 128 2.27 14.00 10.29
C MET A 128 3.14 14.57 11.40
N ALA A 129 2.73 15.67 12.04
CA ALA A 129 3.44 16.22 13.18
C ALA A 129 3.52 15.25 14.37
N ARG A 130 2.52 14.38 14.55
CA ARG A 130 2.56 13.31 15.58
C ARG A 130 3.51 12.16 15.19
N PHE A 131 3.58 11.78 13.92
CA PHE A 131 4.55 10.80 13.44
C PHE A 131 5.98 11.29 13.66
N GLU A 132 6.26 12.56 13.34
CA GLU A 132 7.58 13.19 13.54
C GLU A 132 7.97 13.25 15.02
N ARG A 133 7.07 13.71 15.90
CA ARG A 133 7.32 13.74 17.36
C ARG A 133 7.60 12.36 17.98
N ARG A 134 7.24 11.27 17.31
CA ARG A 134 7.47 9.91 17.76
C ARG A 134 8.63 9.21 17.04
N GLY A 135 9.24 9.86 16.05
CA GLY A 135 10.24 9.24 15.18
C GLY A 135 9.70 8.11 14.28
N GLU A 136 8.37 8.00 14.11
CA GLU A 136 7.75 6.96 13.26
C GLU A 136 8.01 7.26 11.78
N PHE A 137 7.83 8.52 11.36
CA PHE A 137 8.07 9.02 10.02
C PHE A 137 8.56 10.46 10.07
N VAL A 138 9.34 10.90 9.08
CA VAL A 138 9.82 12.29 8.96
C VAL A 138 9.63 12.82 7.54
N VAL A 139 9.27 14.10 7.41
CA VAL A 139 9.15 14.76 6.12
C VAL A 139 10.46 15.50 5.80
N ARG A 140 11.05 15.21 4.64
CA ARG A 140 12.24 15.90 4.10
C ARG A 140 11.97 16.25 2.65
N ASP A 141 12.21 17.51 2.27
CA ASP A 141 11.96 18.05 0.92
C ASP A 141 10.57 17.68 0.33
N GLY A 142 9.54 17.70 1.19
CA GLY A 142 8.17 17.35 0.82
C GLY A 142 7.89 15.85 0.66
N VAL A 143 8.84 14.97 1.01
CA VAL A 143 8.72 13.50 0.93
C VAL A 143 8.69 12.88 2.32
N VAL A 144 7.75 11.96 2.54
CA VAL A 144 7.65 11.17 3.77
C VAL A 144 8.69 10.05 3.73
N HIS A 145 9.48 9.95 4.80
CA HIS A 145 10.47 8.90 5.02
C HIS A 145 10.08 8.06 6.24
N GLY A 146 10.40 6.77 6.20
CA GLY A 146 10.31 5.85 7.32
C GLY A 146 11.68 5.23 7.64
N VAL A 147 11.74 4.42 8.69
CA VAL A 147 12.95 3.69 9.10
C VAL A 147 12.84 2.24 8.63
N ASP A 148 13.88 1.73 7.96
CA ASP A 148 13.98 0.34 7.52
C ASP A 148 14.38 -0.61 8.68
N ARG A 149 14.51 -1.91 8.39
CA ARG A 149 14.82 -2.94 9.41
C ARG A 149 16.21 -2.79 10.02
N ASP A 150 17.13 -2.11 9.33
CA ASP A 150 18.51 -1.89 9.73
C ASP A 150 18.70 -0.53 10.43
N GLY A 151 17.61 0.22 10.63
CA GLY A 151 17.63 1.57 11.20
C GLY A 151 17.91 2.67 10.17
N GLY A 152 18.03 2.32 8.88
CA GLY A 152 18.27 3.26 7.79
C GLY A 152 17.03 4.10 7.47
N LEU A 153 17.19 5.41 7.31
CA LEU A 153 16.09 6.26 6.87
C LEU A 153 15.89 6.14 5.35
N ARG A 154 14.70 5.70 4.93
CA ARG A 154 14.33 5.50 3.53
C ARG A 154 13.09 6.31 3.15
N PRO A 155 13.00 6.85 1.92
CA PRO A 155 11.77 7.48 1.46
C PRO A 155 10.66 6.41 1.33
N LEU A 156 9.41 6.80 1.49
CA LEU A 156 8.27 5.93 1.23
C LEU A 156 7.83 6.05 -0.23
N THR A 157 7.38 4.96 -0.84
CA THR A 157 6.85 4.90 -2.21
C THR A 157 5.54 4.10 -2.28
N GLY A 158 5.03 3.85 -3.49
CA GLY A 158 3.79 3.12 -3.71
C GLY A 158 3.85 1.69 -3.17
N ASP A 159 2.85 1.35 -2.37
CA ASP A 159 2.48 0.00 -1.92
C ASP A 159 1.71 -0.76 -3.01
N HIS A 160 1.56 -2.08 -2.82
CA HIS A 160 0.78 -2.97 -3.69
C HIS A 160 -0.54 -3.32 -3.00
N ASP A 161 -1.55 -2.47 -3.23
CA ASP A 161 -2.91 -2.65 -2.73
C ASP A 161 -3.53 -3.96 -3.25
N VAL A 162 -3.58 -5.00 -2.42
CA VAL A 162 -4.38 -6.20 -2.71
C VAL A 162 -5.87 -5.82 -2.65
N PHE A 163 -6.59 -6.08 -3.73
CA PHE A 163 -8.03 -5.84 -3.81
C PHE A 163 -8.81 -7.02 -3.22
N ASP A 164 -8.58 -8.24 -3.71
CA ASP A 164 -9.31 -9.43 -3.28
C ASP A 164 -8.40 -10.66 -3.28
N ILE A 165 -8.79 -11.66 -2.47
CA ILE A 165 -8.15 -12.96 -2.39
C ILE A 165 -9.25 -14.02 -2.28
N HIS A 166 -9.25 -15.01 -3.15
CA HIS A 166 -10.18 -16.14 -3.04
C HIS A 166 -9.50 -17.46 -3.39
N ALA A 167 -10.11 -18.58 -3.02
CA ALA A 167 -9.64 -19.89 -3.49
C ALA A 167 -9.79 -19.98 -5.02
N SER A 168 -9.06 -20.89 -5.66
CA SER A 168 -9.17 -21.16 -7.10
C SER A 168 -10.62 -21.38 -7.56
N GLY A 169 -11.39 -22.17 -6.79
CA GLY A 169 -12.83 -22.39 -6.99
C GLY A 169 -13.76 -21.21 -6.64
N GLY A 170 -13.25 -19.98 -6.50
CA GLY A 170 -14.03 -18.76 -6.23
C GLY A 170 -14.48 -18.53 -4.78
N ALA A 171 -14.37 -19.53 -3.92
CA ALA A 171 -14.82 -19.46 -2.53
C ALA A 171 -14.05 -18.43 -1.69
N TYR A 172 -14.74 -17.82 -0.71
CA TYR A 172 -14.09 -17.02 0.33
C TYR A 172 -13.10 -17.88 1.14
N LEU A 173 -11.99 -17.26 1.54
CA LEU A 173 -11.05 -17.91 2.43
C LEU A 173 -11.60 -17.91 3.86
N SER A 174 -11.37 -19.01 4.58
CA SER A 174 -11.48 -18.97 6.04
C SER A 174 -10.47 -17.99 6.62
N ARG A 175 -10.78 -17.36 7.75
CA ARG A 175 -9.94 -16.33 8.39
C ARG A 175 -8.48 -16.77 8.51
N ARG A 176 -8.22 -18.02 8.91
CA ARG A 176 -6.87 -18.62 8.99
C ARG A 176 -6.15 -18.73 7.63
N ARG A 177 -6.85 -19.07 6.53
CA ARG A 177 -6.24 -19.09 5.18
C ARG A 177 -5.91 -17.67 4.72
N TYR A 178 -6.82 -16.73 4.95
CA TYR A 178 -6.64 -15.32 4.60
C TYR A 178 -5.47 -14.67 5.35
N ASP A 179 -5.46 -14.76 6.68
CA ASP A 179 -4.40 -14.18 7.53
C ASP A 179 -3.03 -14.76 7.15
N ARG A 180 -2.96 -16.06 6.84
CA ARG A 180 -1.73 -16.71 6.35
C ARG A 180 -1.30 -16.16 5.00
N ALA A 181 -2.19 -16.01 4.02
CA ALA A 181 -1.87 -15.48 2.70
C ALA A 181 -1.31 -14.05 2.79
N VAL A 182 -1.98 -13.18 3.56
CA VAL A 182 -1.51 -11.81 3.81
C VAL A 182 -0.15 -11.80 4.51
N ALA A 183 0.02 -12.59 5.56
CA ALA A 183 1.30 -12.70 6.27
C ALA A 183 2.45 -13.21 5.35
N THR A 184 2.17 -14.18 4.48
CA THR A 184 3.15 -14.65 3.47
C THR A 184 3.57 -13.50 2.57
N MET A 185 2.63 -12.77 1.97
CA MET A 185 2.94 -11.66 1.06
C MET A 185 3.74 -10.54 1.73
N MET A 186 3.43 -10.20 2.99
CA MET A 186 4.19 -9.24 3.78
C MET A 186 5.60 -9.76 4.11
N SER A 187 5.74 -11.06 4.46
CA SER A 187 7.04 -11.66 4.79
C SER A 187 8.00 -11.79 3.60
N MET A 188 7.46 -12.01 2.40
CA MET A 188 8.23 -12.11 1.14
C MET A 188 8.64 -10.75 0.58
N ASP A 189 8.37 -9.66 1.31
CA ASP A 189 8.67 -8.28 0.93
C ASP A 189 8.13 -7.94 -0.46
N MET A 190 6.81 -8.13 -0.64
CA MET A 190 6.11 -7.96 -1.91
C MET A 190 5.53 -6.55 -2.10
N GLY A 191 5.89 -5.58 -1.25
CA GLY A 191 5.26 -4.25 -1.26
C GLY A 191 3.83 -4.21 -0.68
N VAL A 192 3.30 -5.34 -0.19
CA VAL A 192 2.00 -5.44 0.50
C VAL A 192 2.16 -4.99 1.95
N THR A 193 1.36 -4.03 2.42
CA THR A 193 1.48 -3.45 3.76
C THR A 193 0.25 -3.67 4.65
N HIS A 194 -0.86 -4.16 4.08
CA HIS A 194 -2.10 -4.46 4.78
C HIS A 194 -2.90 -5.58 4.08
N GLY A 195 -4.02 -5.96 4.69
CA GLY A 195 -4.96 -6.94 4.13
C GLY A 195 -5.66 -6.50 2.85
N ALA A 196 -6.35 -7.43 2.21
CA ALA A 196 -7.07 -7.18 0.96
C ALA A 196 -8.32 -6.32 1.18
N HIS A 197 -8.59 -5.40 0.25
CA HIS A 197 -9.72 -4.46 0.31
C HIS A 197 -11.06 -5.16 0.56
N MET A 198 -11.35 -6.27 -0.13
CA MET A 198 -12.61 -7.00 0.00
C MET A 198 -12.78 -7.77 1.33
N TYR A 199 -11.75 -7.83 2.18
CA TYR A 199 -11.80 -8.39 3.54
C TYR A 199 -11.72 -7.31 4.62
N TRP A 200 -11.71 -6.03 4.24
CA TRP A 200 -11.76 -4.92 5.19
C TRP A 200 -13.18 -4.76 5.74
N GLU A 201 -13.32 -4.88 7.06
CA GLU A 201 -14.56 -4.61 7.79
C GLU A 201 -14.63 -3.11 8.15
N PRO A 202 -15.50 -2.30 7.50
CA PRO A 202 -15.51 -0.85 7.71
C PRO A 202 -16.21 -0.48 9.04
N THR A 203 -15.54 0.28 9.91
CA THR A 203 -16.06 0.57 11.27
C THR A 203 -16.80 1.90 11.40
N THR A 204 -16.65 2.79 10.43
CA THR A 204 -17.29 4.11 10.40
C THR A 204 -18.04 4.36 9.09
N LYS A 205 -18.91 5.38 9.04
CA LYS A 205 -19.59 5.79 7.79
C LYS A 205 -18.59 6.22 6.70
N SER A 206 -17.51 6.88 7.09
CA SER A 206 -16.44 7.30 6.17
C SER A 206 -15.65 6.10 5.65
N ASP A 207 -15.38 5.11 6.50
CA ASP A 207 -14.76 3.86 6.08
C ASP A 207 -15.65 3.11 5.08
N LEU A 208 -16.96 3.00 5.38
CA LEU A 208 -17.92 2.33 4.49
C LEU A 208 -18.00 3.02 3.13
N ALA A 209 -18.08 4.35 3.08
CA ALA A 209 -18.09 5.10 1.83
C ALA A 209 -16.79 4.89 1.02
N MET A 210 -15.64 4.82 1.69
CA MET A 210 -14.34 4.52 1.06
C MET A 210 -14.26 3.06 0.58
N PHE A 211 -14.76 2.11 1.36
CA PHE A 211 -14.87 0.70 0.99
C PHE A 211 -15.71 0.54 -0.28
N GLU A 212 -16.91 1.10 -0.30
CA GLU A 212 -17.83 1.01 -1.42
C GLU A 212 -17.30 1.70 -2.68
N SER A 213 -16.66 2.86 -2.53
CA SER A 213 -16.07 3.61 -3.66
C SER A 213 -15.01 2.78 -4.40
N ILE A 214 -14.14 2.08 -3.66
CA ILE A 214 -13.10 1.23 -4.25
C ILE A 214 -13.68 -0.11 -4.74
N ALA A 215 -14.62 -0.72 -4.01
CA ALA A 215 -15.26 -1.99 -4.39
C ALA A 215 -16.09 -1.88 -5.67
N ARG A 216 -16.77 -0.75 -5.89
CA ARG A 216 -17.53 -0.44 -7.12
C ARG A 216 -16.66 0.14 -8.25
N GLY A 217 -15.38 0.41 -7.98
CA GLY A 217 -14.44 1.04 -8.90
C GLY A 217 -14.34 0.35 -10.26
N GLY A 218 -14.06 1.14 -11.29
CA GLY A 218 -13.83 0.67 -12.67
C GLY A 218 -12.36 0.45 -13.02
N ASP A 219 -11.44 0.68 -12.08
CA ASP A 219 -10.00 0.55 -12.33
C ASP A 219 -9.61 -0.91 -12.62
N PRO A 220 -8.79 -1.17 -13.66
CA PRO A 220 -8.30 -2.51 -13.92
C PRO A 220 -7.40 -3.00 -12.79
N LYS A 221 -7.41 -4.31 -12.59
CA LYS A 221 -6.65 -5.04 -11.58
C LYS A 221 -5.82 -6.10 -12.28
N LEU A 222 -4.66 -6.39 -11.71
CA LEU A 222 -3.81 -7.49 -12.12
C LEU A 222 -4.21 -8.72 -11.30
N ARG A 223 -4.55 -9.81 -11.98
CA ARG A 223 -5.00 -11.06 -11.37
C ARG A 223 -3.94 -12.13 -11.55
N PHE A 224 -3.51 -12.71 -10.43
CA PHE A 224 -2.61 -13.86 -10.38
C PHE A 224 -3.43 -15.13 -10.17
N HIS A 225 -3.14 -16.16 -10.96
CA HIS A 225 -3.83 -17.44 -10.95
C HIS A 225 -2.93 -18.55 -10.38
N PRO A 226 -3.52 -19.64 -9.83
CA PRO A 226 -2.74 -20.73 -9.22
C PRO A 226 -1.97 -21.57 -10.23
N ASP A 227 -2.30 -21.51 -11.52
CA ASP A 227 -1.52 -22.12 -12.62
C ASP A 227 -0.28 -21.29 -13.02
N GLY A 228 0.00 -20.21 -12.30
CA GLY A 228 1.09 -19.28 -12.57
C GLY A 228 0.78 -18.29 -13.69
N THR A 229 -0.39 -18.33 -14.33
CA THR A 229 -0.78 -17.32 -15.32
C THR A 229 -1.12 -15.99 -14.65
N THR A 230 -1.21 -14.95 -15.46
CA THR A 230 -1.61 -13.61 -15.02
C THR A 230 -2.58 -13.06 -16.06
N THR A 231 -3.68 -12.46 -15.60
CA THR A 231 -4.64 -11.75 -16.45
C THR A 231 -4.86 -10.35 -15.90
N ALA A 232 -5.50 -9.48 -16.67
CA ALA A 232 -5.86 -8.15 -16.20
C ALA A 232 -7.29 -7.80 -16.61
N GLY A 233 -8.00 -7.06 -15.78
CA GLY A 233 -9.41 -6.75 -16.02
C GLY A 233 -10.09 -6.00 -14.88
N VAL A 234 -11.35 -5.62 -15.10
CA VAL A 234 -12.18 -4.99 -14.06
C VAL A 234 -12.88 -6.07 -13.24
N TYR A 235 -12.12 -6.70 -12.33
CA TYR A 235 -12.68 -7.71 -11.44
C TYR A 235 -13.50 -7.05 -10.32
N ARG A 236 -14.70 -7.59 -10.08
CA ARG A 236 -15.63 -7.14 -9.03
C ARG A 236 -16.14 -8.37 -8.30
N ARG A 237 -16.13 -8.33 -6.97
CA ARG A 237 -16.84 -9.31 -6.16
C ARG A 237 -18.28 -8.83 -5.98
N LEU A 238 -19.25 -9.62 -6.44
CA LEU A 238 -20.65 -9.40 -6.09
C LEU A 238 -20.79 -9.65 -4.58
N ILE A 239 -21.25 -8.64 -3.84
CA ILE A 239 -21.28 -8.69 -2.38
C ILE A 239 -22.34 -9.70 -1.93
N ALA A 240 -21.87 -10.78 -1.31
CA ALA A 240 -22.64 -11.56 -0.36
C ALA A 240 -22.04 -11.26 1.02
N GLY A 241 -22.67 -10.38 1.82
CA GLY A 241 -22.14 -10.01 3.13
C GLY A 241 -22.32 -8.57 3.61
N THR A 242 -23.33 -7.82 3.16
CA THR A 242 -23.67 -6.52 3.78
C THR A 242 -24.39 -6.71 5.12
N SER A 243 -23.71 -7.32 6.10
CA SER A 243 -24.30 -7.71 7.40
C SER A 243 -23.35 -7.50 8.59
N ALA A 244 -22.77 -6.30 8.71
CA ALA A 244 -22.05 -5.89 9.92
C ALA A 244 -21.98 -4.36 10.10
N ILE A 245 -23.13 -3.68 10.23
CA ILE A 245 -23.21 -2.52 11.14
C ILE A 245 -23.75 -3.05 12.47
N THR A 246 -22.92 -3.85 13.14
CA THR A 246 -23.18 -4.34 14.50
C THR A 246 -22.21 -3.64 15.45
N THR A 247 -22.82 -3.01 16.46
CA THR A 247 -22.28 -2.34 17.65
C THR A 247 -20.79 -2.59 17.95
N PRO A 248 -19.98 -1.54 18.22
CA PRO A 248 -18.53 -1.66 18.29
C PRO A 248 -18.06 -2.64 19.36
N ALA A 249 -17.51 -3.77 18.91
CA ALA A 249 -16.74 -4.67 19.76
C ALA A 249 -15.48 -3.94 20.26
N ARG A 250 -15.28 -3.97 21.58
CA ARG A 250 -14.22 -3.26 22.30
C ARG A 250 -12.85 -3.64 21.73
N ALA A 251 -12.05 -2.64 21.35
CA ALA A 251 -10.82 -2.82 20.58
C ALA A 251 -9.84 -3.85 21.20
N ALA A 252 -9.58 -4.93 20.46
CA ALA A 252 -8.39 -5.75 20.65
C ALA A 252 -7.16 -4.99 20.13
N ARG A 253 -6.14 -4.81 20.97
CA ARG A 253 -4.93 -4.03 20.64
C ARG A 253 -4.08 -4.74 19.57
N PRO A 254 -3.39 -4.00 18.69
CA PRO A 254 -2.54 -4.61 17.66
C PRO A 254 -1.31 -5.29 18.27
N TYR A 255 -0.77 -6.26 17.54
CA TYR A 255 0.45 -6.98 17.89
C TYR A 255 1.63 -6.04 18.10
N ALA A 256 2.24 -6.09 19.28
CA ALA A 256 3.56 -5.53 19.53
C ALA A 256 4.62 -6.62 19.33
N SER A 257 5.41 -6.52 18.27
CA SER A 257 6.61 -7.36 18.11
C SER A 257 7.78 -6.72 18.85
N VAL A 258 7.94 -7.08 20.12
CA VAL A 258 9.17 -6.80 20.87
C VAL A 258 10.19 -7.87 20.52
N SER A 259 11.32 -7.46 19.92
CA SER A 259 12.45 -8.34 19.63
C SER A 259 13.69 -7.83 20.35
N HIS A 260 14.01 -8.40 21.51
CA HIS A 260 15.34 -8.33 22.13
C HIS A 260 15.58 -9.56 23.02
N VAL A 261 16.43 -10.48 22.54
CA VAL A 261 17.04 -11.60 23.28
C VAL A 261 18.44 -11.81 22.67
N GLY A 262 19.57 -11.77 23.38
CA GLY A 262 19.84 -11.32 24.75
C GLY A 262 21.21 -11.79 25.28
N ARG A 263 21.58 -11.36 26.51
CA ARG A 263 22.52 -12.04 27.46
C ARG A 263 24.03 -12.09 27.09
N PRO A 264 24.98 -12.54 27.99
CA PRO A 264 24.84 -13.07 29.38
C PRO A 264 25.87 -12.58 30.47
N ARG A 265 25.70 -13.14 31.69
CA ARG A 265 26.64 -13.24 32.85
C ARG A 265 26.79 -11.96 33.71
N THR A 266 27.07 -12.03 35.02
CA THR A 266 27.55 -13.12 35.91
C THR A 266 26.63 -13.42 37.11
N ALA A 267 26.92 -14.50 37.83
CA ALA A 267 26.21 -14.94 39.04
C ALA A 267 26.96 -14.58 40.33
N VAL A 268 26.22 -14.30 41.40
CA VAL A 268 26.66 -14.48 42.80
C VAL A 268 25.50 -15.04 43.62
N SER A 269 25.74 -16.19 44.26
CA SER A 269 25.04 -16.72 45.44
C SER A 269 26.05 -16.62 46.59
N SER A 270 25.77 -16.43 47.88
CA SER A 270 24.54 -16.49 48.71
C SER A 270 24.75 -15.51 49.92
N ALA A 271 23.97 -15.39 51.01
CA ALA A 271 22.70 -15.92 51.52
C ALA A 271 22.20 -15.00 52.68
N SER A 272 20.91 -15.10 53.06
CA SER A 272 20.39 -14.93 54.46
C SER A 272 20.55 -13.56 55.19
N VAL A 273 19.72 -13.14 56.16
CA VAL A 273 18.41 -13.56 56.71
C VAL A 273 17.80 -12.39 57.53
N MET A 274 16.46 -12.24 57.53
CA MET A 274 15.52 -11.60 58.50
C MET A 274 15.83 -10.32 59.32
N ASN A 275 14.77 -9.49 59.45
CA ASN A 275 14.31 -8.66 60.59
C ASN A 275 15.29 -7.67 61.25
N SER A 276 14.96 -6.38 61.43
CA SER A 276 13.67 -5.82 61.90
C SER A 276 13.35 -4.45 61.29
#